data_AF-A0A3D0JU37-F1
#
_entry.id   AF-A0A3D0JU37-F1
#
_cell.length_a   1.000
_cell.length_b   1.000
_cell.length_c   1.000
_cell.angle_alpha   90.00
_cell.angle_beta   90.00
_cell.angle_gamma   90.00
#
_symmetry.space_group_name_H-M   'P 1'
#
loop_
_entity.id
_entity.type
_entity.pdbx_description
1 polymer ?
#
loop_
_entity_poly.entity_id
_entity_poly.type
_entity_poly.pdbx_seq_one_letter_code
_entity_poly.pdbx_strand_id
1 'polypeptide(L)'
;LVFTNTRAQAELWYQALLDARPDWAGQIALHHASLARASRDWVEQSLKQGTLKAVICTSSLDLGVDFLPVERVLQIGSPKGVARLMQRAGRSGHAPGRLSRATLVPTHSLEVLEAAAAQTAVAERKVEARLSPDKPLDVLVQHLVSMALGGGFQADAMLAEVRSAWAYRSLSEDEWQWALAFIRHGGHSLTAYPDYRRAEPDANGLWQVPDARLARRHRMSIGTIVSDASLAVKYWSKGGGGGSLGSVEEGFIARLRPGDTFLFAGRTLELVRVENMTVYVRRATSRKAAIPRWNGGRMPLSSELADAVLAKLDAAARAEYPGPEMQLLRPLLDVQQAWSALPGATTLLAEVLKSREGWHLFLYPFAGRSVHLGLASLLAWRLAREQPLSVSIAVNDYGLELLCPSEVDFAARLTPELFSTDDLLPDVLASLNAGELARRRFREIARIAGLVFSGYPGAPKSARQLQASSALFFDVFSQYDPGNLLLSQAQEEVLRQELDVQRLQHTLQRLQSRRLDIRTVKRATPFAFPLLVERFRESLSSEKLADRIRRMVADLEQAAGPGGYQDPAFAIDDERPAPRKGRSPRQGKDGLPRPPAQRPKKRR
;
A
#
# COMPACT_ATOMS: atom_id res chain seq x y z
N LEU A 1 -0.84 -12.35 -18.82
CA LEU A 1 -0.38 -11.87 -17.49
C LEU A 1 -1.59 -11.63 -16.58
N VAL A 2 -1.49 -11.95 -15.30
CA VAL A 2 -2.52 -11.71 -14.28
C VAL A 2 -1.93 -10.77 -13.23
N PHE A 3 -2.32 -9.50 -13.26
CA PHE A 3 -1.83 -8.49 -12.31
C PHE A 3 -2.69 -8.44 -11.06
N THR A 4 -2.02 -8.37 -9.91
CA THR A 4 -2.62 -8.07 -8.61
C THR A 4 -1.97 -6.82 -8.01
N ASN A 5 -2.66 -6.18 -7.07
CA ASN A 5 -2.14 -4.96 -6.43
C ASN A 5 -1.15 -5.25 -5.30
N THR A 6 -1.19 -6.45 -4.72
CA THR A 6 -0.30 -6.83 -3.62
C THR A 6 0.33 -8.21 -3.85
N ARG A 7 1.51 -8.41 -3.26
CA ARG A 7 2.22 -9.70 -3.27
C ARG A 7 1.39 -10.80 -2.60
N ALA A 8 0.70 -10.46 -1.50
CA ALA A 8 -0.24 -11.35 -0.82
C ALA A 8 -1.37 -11.83 -1.74
N GLN A 9 -1.97 -10.92 -2.51
CA GLN A 9 -2.98 -11.30 -3.50
C GLN A 9 -2.40 -12.16 -4.62
N ALA A 10 -1.17 -11.88 -5.08
CA ALA A 10 -0.53 -12.69 -6.11
C ALA A 10 -0.36 -14.14 -5.66
N GLU A 11 0.14 -14.35 -4.44
CA GLU A 11 0.31 -15.67 -3.82
C GLU A 11 -1.03 -16.40 -3.66
N LEU A 12 -2.07 -15.69 -3.19
CA LEU A 12 -3.42 -16.24 -3.04
C LEU A 12 -4.04 -16.67 -4.38
N TRP A 13 -3.97 -15.81 -5.40
CA TRP A 13 -4.50 -16.13 -6.72
C TRP A 13 -3.73 -17.26 -7.39
N TYR A 14 -2.41 -17.32 -7.20
CA TYR A 14 -1.61 -18.45 -7.68
C TYR A 14 -2.05 -19.76 -7.05
N GLN A 15 -2.29 -19.80 -5.73
CA GLN A 15 -2.84 -21.00 -5.07
C GLN A 15 -4.26 -21.32 -5.53
N ALA A 16 -5.17 -20.35 -5.57
CA ALA A 16 -6.55 -20.56 -5.98
C ALA A 16 -6.65 -21.12 -7.41
N LEU A 17 -5.81 -20.63 -8.33
CA LEU A 17 -5.74 -21.16 -9.69
C LEU A 17 -5.23 -22.60 -9.74
N LEU A 18 -4.25 -22.97 -8.91
CA LEU A 18 -3.78 -24.36 -8.83
C LEU A 18 -4.79 -25.29 -8.16
N ASP A 19 -5.51 -24.83 -7.15
CA ASP A 19 -6.55 -25.60 -6.49
C ASP A 19 -7.70 -25.88 -7.46
N ALA A 20 -8.12 -24.86 -8.24
CA ALA A 20 -9.15 -25.01 -9.26
C ALA A 20 -8.66 -25.78 -10.50
N ARG A 21 -7.38 -25.66 -10.86
CA ARG A 21 -6.74 -26.29 -12.03
C ARG A 21 -5.42 -26.96 -11.67
N PRO A 22 -5.44 -28.11 -10.98
CA PRO A 22 -4.22 -28.82 -10.61
C PRO A 22 -3.37 -29.23 -11.82
N ASP A 23 -3.99 -29.42 -12.99
CA ASP A 23 -3.35 -29.73 -14.27
C ASP A 23 -2.45 -28.60 -14.80
N TRP A 24 -2.63 -27.37 -14.30
CA TRP A 24 -1.79 -26.22 -14.66
C TRP A 24 -0.51 -26.11 -13.83
N ALA A 25 -0.26 -27.05 -12.90
CA ALA A 25 1.01 -27.13 -12.20
C ALA A 25 2.17 -27.19 -13.20
N GLY A 26 3.14 -26.27 -13.05
CA GLY A 26 4.27 -26.12 -13.98
C GLY A 26 3.97 -25.33 -15.26
N GLN A 27 2.71 -25.03 -15.56
CA GLN A 27 2.30 -24.19 -16.70
C GLN A 27 2.01 -22.74 -16.30
N ILE A 28 1.86 -22.48 -15.00
CA ILE A 28 1.71 -21.12 -14.45
C ILE A 28 2.84 -20.79 -13.51
N ALA A 29 3.14 -19.50 -13.35
CA ALA A 29 4.17 -19.04 -12.43
C ALA A 29 3.76 -17.81 -11.63
N LEU A 30 4.47 -17.56 -10.54
CA LEU A 30 4.35 -16.38 -9.70
C LEU A 30 5.53 -15.44 -9.95
N HIS A 31 5.28 -14.12 -9.99
CA HIS A 31 6.32 -13.12 -10.18
C HIS A 31 6.11 -11.88 -9.31
N HIS A 32 6.99 -11.66 -8.33
CA HIS A 32 7.07 -10.40 -7.58
C HIS A 32 8.47 -10.18 -7.01
N ALA A 33 8.80 -8.94 -6.66
CA ALA A 33 10.15 -8.53 -6.23
C ALA A 33 10.73 -9.32 -5.04
N SER A 34 9.87 -9.87 -4.17
CA SER A 34 10.29 -10.69 -3.02
C SER A 34 10.81 -12.09 -3.41
N LEU A 35 10.61 -12.57 -4.64
CA LEU A 35 11.09 -13.90 -5.04
C LEU A 35 12.59 -13.88 -5.35
N ALA A 36 13.24 -15.02 -5.13
CA ALA A 36 14.63 -15.23 -5.51
C ALA A 36 14.87 -14.86 -6.98
N ARG A 37 16.04 -14.25 -7.27
CA ARG A 37 16.41 -13.79 -8.61
C ARG A 37 16.33 -14.91 -9.65
N ALA A 38 16.88 -16.09 -9.36
CA ALA A 38 16.82 -17.24 -10.26
C ALA A 38 15.39 -17.63 -10.67
N SER A 39 14.44 -17.55 -9.74
CA SER A 39 13.02 -17.80 -10.04
C SER A 39 12.44 -16.72 -10.95
N ARG A 40 12.77 -15.44 -10.73
CA ARG A 40 12.32 -14.32 -11.57
C ARG A 40 12.90 -14.43 -12.98
N ASP A 41 14.21 -14.64 -13.09
CA ASP A 41 14.91 -14.80 -14.37
C ASP A 41 14.31 -15.97 -15.19
N TRP A 42 14.00 -17.10 -14.53
CA TRP A 42 13.34 -18.23 -15.19
C TRP A 42 11.94 -17.88 -15.69
N VAL A 43 11.13 -17.16 -14.91
CA VAL A 43 9.79 -16.73 -15.33
C VAL A 43 9.87 -15.74 -16.50
N GLU A 44 10.75 -14.76 -16.43
CA GLU A 44 10.94 -13.77 -17.51
C GLU A 44 11.39 -14.44 -18.81
N GLN A 45 12.32 -15.40 -18.72
CA GLN A 45 12.77 -16.17 -19.88
C GLN A 45 11.64 -17.04 -20.45
N SER A 46 10.87 -17.71 -19.59
CA SER A 46 9.75 -18.55 -19.99
C SER A 46 8.61 -17.74 -20.62
N LEU A 47 8.38 -16.50 -20.15
CA LEU A 47 7.47 -15.55 -20.79
C LEU A 47 7.95 -15.14 -22.18
N LYS A 48 9.25 -14.85 -22.35
CA LYS A 48 9.82 -14.54 -23.67
C LYS A 48 9.70 -15.71 -24.65
N GLN A 49 9.84 -16.94 -24.15
CA GLN A 49 9.72 -18.16 -24.95
C GLN A 49 8.27 -18.61 -25.19
N GLY A 50 7.29 -18.03 -24.48
CA GLY A 50 5.88 -18.40 -24.59
C GLY A 50 5.55 -19.79 -24.01
N THR A 51 6.38 -20.31 -23.09
CA THR A 51 6.20 -21.66 -22.51
C THR A 51 5.24 -21.67 -21.32
N LEU A 52 5.00 -20.52 -20.70
CA LEU A 52 4.05 -20.37 -19.60
C LEU A 52 2.67 -19.94 -20.12
N LYS A 53 1.65 -20.60 -19.62
CA LYS A 53 0.24 -20.29 -19.88
C LYS A 53 -0.22 -19.01 -19.19
N ALA A 54 0.22 -18.80 -17.95
CA ALA A 54 -0.09 -17.59 -17.21
C ALA A 54 0.98 -17.26 -16.18
N VAL A 55 1.16 -15.97 -15.90
CA VAL A 55 2.01 -15.50 -14.82
C VAL A 55 1.20 -14.55 -13.95
N ILE A 56 1.11 -14.88 -12.67
CA ILE A 56 0.47 -14.07 -11.64
C ILE A 56 1.54 -13.15 -11.05
N CYS A 57 1.32 -11.85 -11.13
CA CYS A 57 2.37 -10.86 -10.90
C CYS A 57 1.88 -9.58 -10.24
N THR A 58 2.82 -8.87 -9.60
CA THR A 58 2.60 -7.50 -9.13
C THR A 58 3.21 -6.50 -10.13
N SER A 59 3.44 -5.25 -9.69
CA SER A 59 4.12 -4.22 -10.47
C SER A 59 5.54 -4.54 -10.93
N SER A 60 6.10 -5.69 -10.51
CA SER A 60 7.40 -6.17 -10.98
C SER A 60 7.47 -6.43 -12.49
N LEU A 61 6.33 -6.54 -13.17
CA LEU A 61 6.23 -6.69 -14.62
C LEU A 61 5.50 -5.51 -15.29
N ASP A 62 5.29 -4.39 -14.58
CA ASP A 62 4.62 -3.20 -15.15
C ASP A 62 5.50 -2.52 -16.22
N LEU A 63 6.83 -2.52 -16.05
CA LEU A 63 7.79 -1.75 -16.84
C LEU A 63 8.98 -2.59 -17.33
N GLY A 64 9.51 -2.23 -18.50
CA GLY A 64 10.91 -2.52 -18.87
C GLY A 64 11.20 -3.87 -19.53
N VAL A 65 10.20 -4.67 -19.89
CA VAL A 65 10.42 -5.96 -20.56
C VAL A 65 9.33 -6.25 -21.58
N ASP A 66 9.76 -6.52 -22.81
CA ASP A 66 8.89 -6.85 -23.93
C ASP A 66 8.63 -8.36 -23.94
N PHE A 67 7.38 -8.73 -23.71
CA PHE A 67 6.93 -10.11 -23.73
C PHE A 67 5.98 -10.30 -24.91
N LEU A 68 6.53 -10.42 -26.12
CA LEU A 68 5.77 -10.59 -27.37
C LEU A 68 4.69 -11.69 -27.31
N PRO A 69 4.91 -12.86 -26.65
CA PRO A 69 3.89 -13.91 -26.56
C PRO A 69 2.68 -13.56 -25.68
N VAL A 70 2.69 -12.44 -24.94
CA VAL A 70 1.58 -12.10 -24.05
C VAL A 70 0.40 -11.57 -24.86
N GLU A 71 -0.64 -12.39 -24.94
CA GLU A 71 -1.86 -12.06 -25.68
C GLU A 71 -2.88 -11.27 -24.86
N ARG A 72 -2.89 -11.43 -23.53
CA ARG A 72 -3.89 -10.81 -22.66
C ARG A 72 -3.37 -10.46 -21.28
N VAL A 73 -3.90 -9.36 -20.76
CA VAL A 73 -3.71 -8.90 -19.40
C VAL A 73 -5.02 -9.04 -18.62
N LEU A 74 -4.98 -9.68 -17.47
CA LEU A 74 -6.06 -9.70 -16.49
C LEU A 74 -5.65 -8.83 -15.31
N GLN A 75 -6.46 -7.83 -14.97
CA GLN A 75 -6.24 -6.98 -13.81
C GLN A 75 -7.21 -7.41 -12.73
N ILE A 76 -6.69 -8.02 -11.66
CA ILE A 76 -7.49 -8.41 -10.51
C ILE A 76 -7.78 -7.20 -9.64
N GLY A 77 -9.07 -7.01 -9.35
CA GLY A 77 -9.61 -5.89 -8.61
C GLY A 77 -9.37 -4.55 -9.31
N SER A 78 -9.52 -3.49 -8.55
CA SER A 78 -9.34 -2.12 -9.04
C SER A 78 -7.96 -1.91 -9.69
N PRO A 79 -7.87 -1.20 -10.83
CA PRO A 79 -6.58 -0.78 -11.39
C PRO A 79 -5.89 0.31 -10.55
N LYS A 80 -6.61 0.96 -9.62
CA LYS A 80 -6.23 2.12 -8.79
C LYS A 80 -5.83 3.39 -9.54
N GLY A 81 -5.46 3.30 -10.81
CA GLY A 81 -5.20 4.43 -11.68
C GLY A 81 -5.18 4.08 -13.17
N VAL A 82 -5.41 5.07 -14.01
CA VAL A 82 -5.58 4.98 -15.46
C VAL A 82 -4.23 4.73 -16.15
N ALA A 83 -3.19 5.49 -15.81
CA ALA A 83 -1.82 5.32 -16.33
C ALA A 83 -1.33 3.89 -16.15
N ARG A 84 -1.55 3.35 -14.96
CA ARG A 84 -1.18 1.97 -14.62
C ARG A 84 -1.94 0.98 -15.46
N LEU A 85 -3.26 1.13 -15.57
CA LEU A 85 -4.08 0.25 -16.39
C LEU A 85 -3.56 0.24 -17.83
N MET A 86 -3.27 1.41 -18.39
CA MET A 86 -2.73 1.54 -19.74
C MET A 86 -1.34 0.90 -19.88
N GLN A 87 -0.44 1.10 -18.91
CA GLN A 87 0.88 0.47 -18.90
C GLN A 87 0.78 -1.06 -18.84
N ARG A 88 -0.10 -1.58 -17.97
CA ARG A 88 -0.36 -3.02 -17.85
C ARG A 88 -0.98 -3.57 -19.13
N ALA A 89 -2.00 -2.89 -19.67
CA ALA A 89 -2.65 -3.26 -20.93
C ALA A 89 -1.64 -3.32 -22.07
N GLY A 90 -0.70 -2.38 -22.13
CA GLY A 90 0.39 -2.34 -23.11
C GLY A 90 1.33 -3.55 -23.08
N ARG A 91 1.28 -4.40 -22.03
CA ARG A 91 1.99 -5.69 -22.00
C ARG A 91 1.31 -6.76 -22.86
N SER A 92 0.05 -6.58 -23.21
CA SER A 92 -0.67 -7.44 -24.17
C SER A 92 -0.45 -6.92 -25.59
N GLY A 93 -0.05 -7.84 -26.48
CA GLY A 93 0.15 -7.53 -27.88
C GLY A 93 1.20 -6.44 -28.11
N HIS A 94 2.30 -6.45 -27.35
CA HIS A 94 3.33 -5.40 -27.34
C HIS A 94 4.15 -5.35 -28.64
N ALA A 95 3.52 -4.93 -29.73
CA ALA A 95 4.14 -4.71 -31.03
C ALA A 95 3.40 -3.58 -31.78
N PRO A 96 4.09 -2.81 -32.65
CA PRO A 96 3.46 -1.77 -33.46
C PRO A 96 2.24 -2.29 -34.23
N GLY A 97 1.13 -1.55 -34.19
CA GLY A 97 -0.11 -1.89 -34.88
C GLY A 97 -0.94 -3.02 -34.27
N ARG A 98 -0.45 -3.72 -33.22
CA ARG A 98 -1.24 -4.73 -32.51
C ARG A 98 -2.15 -4.10 -31.45
N LEU A 99 -3.32 -4.70 -31.27
CA LEU A 99 -4.27 -4.30 -30.24
C LEU A 99 -3.84 -4.82 -28.87
N SER A 100 -3.79 -3.93 -27.88
CA SER A 100 -3.62 -4.29 -26.48
C SER A 100 -4.95 -4.68 -25.86
N ARG A 101 -4.98 -5.82 -25.16
CA ARG A 101 -6.19 -6.36 -24.51
C ARG A 101 -5.99 -6.52 -23.01
N ALA A 102 -6.75 -5.74 -22.24
CA ALA A 102 -6.88 -5.88 -20.80
C ALA A 102 -8.32 -6.24 -20.40
N THR A 103 -8.46 -7.12 -19.42
CA THR A 103 -9.74 -7.46 -18.79
C THR A 103 -9.64 -7.14 -17.32
N LEU A 104 -10.55 -6.31 -16.82
CA LEU A 104 -10.69 -6.02 -15.40
C LEU A 104 -11.51 -7.14 -14.76
N VAL A 105 -11.06 -7.65 -13.62
CA VAL A 105 -11.72 -8.74 -12.87
C VAL A 105 -12.04 -8.23 -11.46
N PRO A 106 -13.20 -7.59 -11.27
CA PRO A 106 -13.63 -7.09 -9.96
C PRO A 106 -13.71 -8.21 -8.92
N THR A 107 -13.37 -7.90 -7.68
CA THR A 107 -13.46 -8.81 -6.52
C THR A 107 -14.63 -8.50 -5.60
N HIS A 108 -15.30 -7.36 -5.83
CA HIS A 108 -16.56 -6.96 -5.21
C HIS A 108 -17.31 -5.97 -6.11
N SER A 109 -18.58 -5.70 -5.79
CA SER A 109 -19.46 -4.88 -6.64
C SER A 109 -18.93 -3.47 -6.91
N LEU A 110 -18.43 -2.75 -5.89
CA LEU A 110 -17.88 -1.40 -6.12
C LEU A 110 -16.67 -1.36 -7.08
N GLU A 111 -15.93 -2.45 -7.26
CA GLU A 111 -14.86 -2.50 -8.27
C GLU A 111 -15.39 -2.63 -9.70
N VAL A 112 -16.65 -3.06 -9.90
CA VAL A 112 -17.32 -3.00 -11.21
C VAL A 112 -17.55 -1.54 -11.61
N LEU A 113 -17.86 -0.66 -10.64
CA LEU A 113 -18.05 0.77 -10.88
C LEU A 113 -16.73 1.41 -11.29
N GLU A 114 -15.64 1.06 -10.60
CA GLU A 114 -14.30 1.47 -10.98
C GLU A 114 -13.90 0.96 -12.37
N ALA A 115 -14.31 -0.26 -12.74
CA ALA A 115 -14.03 -0.81 -14.06
C ALA A 115 -14.74 -0.01 -15.17
N ALA A 116 -16.03 0.29 -14.98
CA ALA A 116 -16.79 1.13 -15.92
C ALA A 116 -16.22 2.55 -16.04
N ALA A 117 -15.78 3.13 -14.92
CA ALA A 117 -15.13 4.43 -14.87
C ALA A 117 -13.77 4.41 -15.59
N ALA A 118 -12.94 3.39 -15.34
CA ALA A 118 -11.63 3.24 -15.95
C ALA A 118 -11.71 3.12 -17.49
N GLN A 119 -12.71 2.41 -18.02
CA GLN A 119 -12.94 2.35 -19.48
C GLN A 119 -13.17 3.74 -20.07
N THR A 120 -13.96 4.58 -19.39
CA THR A 120 -14.26 5.95 -19.83
C THR A 120 -13.01 6.83 -19.75
N ALA A 121 -12.29 6.79 -18.62
CA ALA A 121 -11.08 7.58 -18.44
C ALA A 121 -9.95 7.22 -19.42
N VAL A 122 -9.80 5.93 -19.77
CA VAL A 122 -8.87 5.48 -20.81
C VAL A 122 -9.26 6.01 -22.18
N ALA A 123 -10.55 5.93 -22.54
CA ALA A 123 -11.06 6.43 -23.82
C ALA A 123 -10.84 7.94 -23.97
N GLU A 124 -11.03 8.70 -22.88
CA GLU A 124 -10.82 10.15 -22.81
C GLU A 124 -9.36 10.56 -22.61
N ARG A 125 -8.44 9.59 -22.44
CA ARG A 125 -7.01 9.83 -22.14
C ARG A 125 -6.78 10.69 -20.88
N LYS A 126 -7.68 10.60 -19.90
CA LYS A 126 -7.53 11.24 -18.59
C LYS A 126 -6.58 10.41 -17.72
N VAL A 127 -5.30 10.74 -17.78
CA VAL A 127 -4.21 10.01 -17.14
C VAL A 127 -3.59 10.87 -16.03
N GLU A 128 -3.17 10.23 -14.93
CA GLU A 128 -2.55 10.87 -13.78
C GLU A 128 -1.32 11.71 -14.17
N ALA A 129 -1.24 12.94 -13.64
CA ALA A 129 -0.05 13.76 -13.74
C ALA A 129 1.13 13.15 -12.93
N ARG A 130 2.35 13.37 -13.41
CA ARG A 130 3.57 13.05 -12.66
C ARG A 130 4.18 14.33 -12.12
N LEU A 131 4.30 14.40 -10.80
CA LEU A 131 4.94 15.52 -10.11
C LEU A 131 6.39 15.16 -9.80
N SER A 132 7.31 16.10 -10.04
CA SER A 132 8.67 15.99 -9.55
C SER A 132 8.70 16.36 -8.06
N PRO A 133 9.55 15.69 -7.25
CA PRO A 133 9.95 16.23 -5.96
C PRO A 133 10.50 17.66 -6.10
N ASP A 134 10.36 18.44 -5.04
CA ASP A 134 10.86 19.81 -4.95
C ASP A 134 12.03 19.82 -3.97
N LYS A 135 13.24 20.05 -4.50
CA LYS A 135 14.51 20.15 -3.75
C LYS A 135 14.73 19.06 -2.68
N PRO A 136 14.76 17.75 -3.00
CA PRO A 136 15.13 16.73 -2.03
C PRO A 136 16.60 16.90 -1.62
N LEU A 137 16.83 17.51 -0.46
CA LEU A 137 18.16 17.94 0.00
C LEU A 137 19.03 16.77 0.46
N ASP A 138 18.44 15.71 1.01
CA ASP A 138 19.13 14.46 1.28
C ASP A 138 19.79 13.85 0.03
N VAL A 139 19.08 13.87 -1.11
CA VAL A 139 19.60 13.44 -2.41
C VAL A 139 20.68 14.40 -2.90
N LEU A 140 20.50 15.70 -2.71
CA LEU A 140 21.50 16.72 -3.08
C LEU A 140 22.81 16.50 -2.32
N VAL A 141 22.77 16.42 -0.99
CA VAL A 141 23.99 16.25 -0.18
C VAL A 141 24.68 14.92 -0.47
N GLN A 142 23.91 13.86 -0.74
CA GLN A 142 24.47 12.58 -1.21
C GLN A 142 25.14 12.72 -2.57
N HIS A 143 24.50 13.42 -3.51
CA HIS A 143 25.04 13.68 -4.84
C HIS A 143 26.35 14.47 -4.77
N LEU A 144 26.43 15.53 -3.97
CA LEU A 144 27.64 16.33 -3.80
C LEU A 144 28.82 15.50 -3.28
N VAL A 145 28.61 14.65 -2.27
CA VAL A 145 29.66 13.72 -1.80
C VAL A 145 30.06 12.74 -2.91
N SER A 146 29.13 12.35 -3.79
CA SER A 146 29.44 11.47 -4.92
C SER A 146 30.30 12.17 -5.97
N MET A 147 30.02 13.44 -6.26
CA MET A 147 30.83 14.27 -7.15
C MET A 147 32.21 14.57 -6.56
N ALA A 148 32.30 14.82 -5.24
CA ALA A 148 33.56 14.96 -4.52
C ALA A 148 34.46 13.71 -4.64
N LEU A 149 33.86 12.51 -4.74
CA LEU A 149 34.58 11.26 -4.99
C LEU A 149 34.94 11.04 -6.47
N GLY A 150 34.12 11.58 -7.38
CA GLY A 150 34.20 11.36 -8.82
C GLY A 150 35.18 12.27 -9.56
N GLY A 151 36.18 12.84 -8.87
CA GLY A 151 37.13 13.80 -9.43
C GLY A 151 37.06 15.20 -8.81
N GLY A 152 36.13 15.42 -7.89
CA GLY A 152 35.96 16.71 -7.20
C GLY A 152 35.08 17.69 -7.96
N PHE A 153 34.66 18.76 -7.30
CA PHE A 153 33.84 19.81 -7.92
C PHE A 153 34.18 21.22 -7.40
N GLN A 154 33.97 22.23 -8.23
CA GLN A 154 33.99 23.64 -7.84
C GLN A 154 32.58 24.08 -7.48
N ALA A 155 32.41 24.80 -6.36
CA ALA A 155 31.10 25.09 -5.79
C ALA A 155 30.15 25.82 -6.76
N ASP A 156 30.60 26.92 -7.38
CA ASP A 156 29.76 27.74 -8.25
C ASP A 156 29.35 27.00 -9.53
N ALA A 157 30.29 26.24 -10.11
CA ALA A 157 30.01 25.42 -11.30
C ALA A 157 29.01 24.30 -10.99
N MET A 158 29.18 23.63 -9.84
CA MET A 158 28.27 22.57 -9.39
C MET A 158 26.86 23.12 -9.11
N LEU A 159 26.74 24.32 -8.52
CA LEU A 159 25.44 24.97 -8.31
C LEU A 159 24.72 25.24 -9.65
N ALA A 160 25.44 25.73 -10.65
CA ALA A 160 24.89 25.97 -11.98
C ALA A 160 24.39 24.67 -12.63
N GLU A 161 25.16 23.58 -12.51
CA GLU A 161 24.75 22.26 -12.99
C GLU A 161 23.53 21.73 -12.23
N VAL A 162 23.53 21.80 -10.89
CA VAL A 162 22.39 21.36 -10.04
C VAL A 162 21.11 22.11 -10.42
N ARG A 163 21.17 23.43 -10.60
CA ARG A 163 19.99 24.24 -10.98
C ARG A 163 19.46 23.93 -12.39
N SER A 164 20.21 23.23 -13.24
CA SER A 164 19.70 22.73 -14.52
C SER A 164 18.71 21.56 -14.36
N ALA A 165 18.78 20.84 -13.23
CA ALA A 165 17.86 19.76 -12.93
C ALA A 165 16.51 20.30 -12.45
N TRP A 166 15.40 19.78 -12.98
CA TRP A 166 14.05 20.27 -12.71
C TRP A 166 13.75 20.38 -11.20
N ALA A 167 14.12 19.38 -10.40
CA ALA A 167 13.85 19.36 -8.96
C ALA A 167 14.58 20.46 -8.17
N TYR A 168 15.67 21.03 -8.69
CA TYR A 168 16.52 22.01 -8.00
C TYR A 168 16.59 23.37 -8.70
N ARG A 169 15.78 23.60 -9.74
CA ARG A 169 15.75 24.85 -10.52
C ARG A 169 15.52 26.12 -9.68
N SER A 170 14.87 25.98 -8.53
CA SER A 170 14.58 27.03 -7.55
C SER A 170 15.37 26.89 -6.25
N LEU A 171 16.48 26.13 -6.24
CA LEU A 171 17.36 26.00 -5.09
C LEU A 171 17.98 27.36 -4.74
N SER A 172 17.73 27.85 -3.53
CA SER A 172 18.23 29.15 -3.09
C SER A 172 19.73 29.10 -2.79
N GLU A 173 20.35 30.28 -2.66
CA GLU A 173 21.74 30.36 -2.26
C GLU A 173 21.94 29.86 -0.82
N ASP A 174 21.04 30.20 0.10
CA ASP A 174 21.11 29.74 1.49
C ASP A 174 21.00 28.22 1.61
N GLU A 175 20.09 27.60 0.82
CA GLU A 175 19.95 26.14 0.77
C GLU A 175 21.21 25.47 0.21
N TRP A 176 21.87 26.10 -0.77
CA TRP A 176 23.14 25.65 -1.32
C TRP A 176 24.27 25.74 -0.30
N GLN A 177 24.41 26.87 0.39
CA GLN A 177 25.42 27.05 1.44
C GLN A 177 25.19 26.08 2.61
N TRP A 178 23.93 25.83 2.98
CA TRP A 178 23.58 24.81 3.95
C TRP A 178 24.04 23.42 3.48
N ALA A 179 23.82 23.05 2.22
CA ALA A 179 24.23 21.74 1.70
C ALA A 179 25.76 21.56 1.74
N LEU A 180 26.53 22.60 1.37
CA LEU A 180 27.98 22.61 1.47
C LEU A 180 28.47 22.49 2.92
N ALA A 181 27.89 23.28 3.84
CA ALA A 181 28.21 23.19 5.27
C ALA A 181 27.87 21.81 5.84
N PHE A 182 26.77 21.21 5.39
CA PHE A 182 26.32 19.90 5.84
C PHE A 182 27.25 18.76 5.39
N ILE A 183 27.77 18.79 4.17
CA ILE A 183 28.75 17.78 3.74
C ILE A 183 30.15 18.02 4.34
N ARG A 184 30.47 19.27 4.71
CA ARG A 184 31.78 19.64 5.28
C ARG A 184 31.91 19.34 6.75
N HIS A 185 30.87 19.62 7.54
CA HIS A 185 30.93 19.53 9.01
C HIS A 185 29.67 18.88 9.63
N GLY A 186 28.73 18.39 8.82
CA GLY A 186 27.48 17.80 9.30
C GLY A 186 26.46 18.81 9.83
N GLY A 187 26.61 20.10 9.45
CA GLY A 187 25.77 21.19 9.94
C GLY A 187 26.25 21.75 11.29
N HIS A 188 25.41 22.52 11.97
CA HIS A 188 25.79 23.18 13.23
C HIS A 188 26.01 22.19 14.39
N SER A 189 25.26 21.08 14.44
CA SER A 189 25.30 20.14 15.57
C SER A 189 26.37 19.05 15.49
N LEU A 190 26.96 18.81 14.32
CA LEU A 190 27.82 17.64 14.09
C LEU A 190 29.30 17.96 13.87
N THR A 191 29.70 19.23 14.00
CA THR A 191 31.08 19.71 13.75
C THR A 191 32.14 18.95 14.54
N ALA A 192 31.82 18.50 15.75
CA ALA A 192 32.74 17.77 16.63
C ALA A 192 33.01 16.32 16.18
N TYR A 193 32.29 15.80 15.18
CA TYR A 193 32.35 14.40 14.78
C TYR A 193 33.04 14.25 13.41
N PRO A 194 34.28 13.72 13.36
CA PRO A 194 35.06 13.61 12.13
C PRO A 194 34.36 12.82 11.02
N ASP A 195 33.50 11.87 11.39
CA ASP A 195 32.75 11.00 10.48
C ASP A 195 31.76 11.74 9.55
N TYR A 196 31.38 12.97 9.87
CA TYR A 196 30.46 13.78 9.04
C TYR A 196 31.17 14.86 8.22
N ARG A 197 32.51 14.91 8.28
CA ARG A 197 33.34 15.71 7.35
C ARG A 197 33.54 14.95 6.05
N ARG A 198 32.47 14.86 5.26
CA ARG A 198 32.40 13.97 4.09
C ARG A 198 33.03 14.56 2.83
N ALA A 199 33.07 15.88 2.70
CA ALA A 199 33.76 16.57 1.62
C ALA A 199 34.30 17.92 2.10
N GLU A 200 35.47 18.33 1.62
CA GLU A 200 36.06 19.63 1.95
C GLU A 200 36.80 20.21 0.73
N PRO A 201 36.83 21.55 0.59
CA PRO A 201 37.61 22.19 -0.46
C PRO A 201 39.11 22.10 -0.15
N ASP A 202 39.90 21.79 -1.18
CA ASP A 202 41.35 21.93 -1.14
C ASP A 202 41.79 23.41 -1.23
N ALA A 203 43.10 23.65 -1.28
CA ALA A 203 43.67 24.99 -1.41
C ALA A 203 43.23 25.75 -2.67
N ASN A 204 42.76 25.05 -3.71
CA ASN A 204 42.27 25.60 -4.97
C ASN A 204 40.73 25.69 -5.01
N GLY A 205 40.06 25.44 -3.88
CA GLY A 205 38.59 25.45 -3.79
C GLY A 205 37.91 24.19 -4.33
N LEU A 206 38.67 23.17 -4.75
CA LEU A 206 38.10 21.94 -5.30
C LEU A 206 37.64 21.04 -4.15
N TRP A 207 36.33 20.77 -4.09
CA TRP A 207 35.71 19.92 -3.08
C TRP A 207 36.03 18.45 -3.33
N GLN A 208 36.64 17.80 -2.35
CA GLN A 208 37.07 16.39 -2.41
C GLN A 208 36.73 15.66 -1.10
N VAL A 209 36.68 14.32 -1.15
CA VAL A 209 36.51 13.52 0.08
C VAL A 209 37.85 13.33 0.78
N PRO A 210 37.95 13.65 2.09
CA PRO A 210 39.25 13.77 2.76
C PRO A 210 39.95 12.44 3.05
N ASP A 211 39.22 11.33 3.18
CA ASP A 211 39.84 10.03 3.46
C ASP A 211 39.13 8.82 2.79
N ALA A 212 39.91 7.75 2.59
CA ALA A 212 39.46 6.53 1.91
C ALA A 212 38.39 5.74 2.70
N ARG A 213 38.32 5.90 4.03
CA ARG A 213 37.32 5.24 4.88
C ARG A 213 35.95 5.85 4.63
N LEU A 214 35.86 7.18 4.56
CA LEU A 214 34.64 7.91 4.20
C LEU A 214 34.21 7.63 2.76
N ALA A 215 35.16 7.58 1.83
CA ALA A 215 34.89 7.18 0.45
C ALA A 215 34.25 5.80 0.36
N ARG A 216 34.82 4.82 1.07
CA ARG A 216 34.28 3.45 1.12
C ARG A 216 32.91 3.40 1.76
N ARG A 217 32.71 4.14 2.86
CA ARG A 217 31.41 4.24 3.56
C ARG A 217 30.33 4.76 2.61
N HIS A 218 30.57 5.88 1.95
CA HIS A 218 29.64 6.50 0.99
C HIS A 218 29.30 5.57 -0.17
N ARG A 219 30.32 4.96 -0.80
CA ARG A 219 30.12 4.02 -1.92
C ARG A 219 29.23 2.82 -1.54
N MET A 220 29.28 2.37 -0.29
CA MET A 220 28.46 1.25 0.18
C MET A 220 27.04 1.67 0.60
N SER A 221 26.78 2.96 0.81
CA SER A 221 25.48 3.49 1.23
C SER A 221 24.73 4.27 0.14
N ILE A 222 25.37 4.59 -0.99
CA ILE A 222 24.78 5.40 -2.05
C ILE A 222 23.50 4.76 -2.61
N GLY A 223 22.42 5.53 -2.63
CA GLY A 223 21.13 5.13 -3.19
C GLY A 223 19.97 5.90 -2.57
N THR A 224 18.87 5.99 -3.31
CA THR A 224 17.64 6.67 -2.85
C THR A 224 16.53 5.69 -2.50
N ILE A 225 16.63 4.44 -2.95
CA ILE A 225 15.62 3.41 -2.67
C ILE A 225 15.78 2.94 -1.24
N VAL A 226 14.80 3.32 -0.43
CA VAL A 226 14.70 2.99 0.97
C VAL A 226 13.61 1.94 1.19
N SER A 227 13.95 0.83 1.85
CA SER A 227 12.96 -0.18 2.25
C SER A 227 13.07 -0.52 3.73
N ASP A 228 11.96 -1.06 4.25
CA ASP A 228 11.96 -1.79 5.52
C ASP A 228 12.95 -2.95 5.45
N ALA A 229 13.46 -3.35 6.62
CA ALA A 229 14.39 -4.45 6.72
C ALA A 229 13.72 -5.75 6.25
N SER A 230 14.42 -6.47 5.37
CA SER A 230 13.98 -7.76 4.84
C SER A 230 14.92 -8.88 5.27
N LEU A 231 14.36 -10.04 5.58
CA LEU A 231 15.10 -11.24 5.93
C LEU A 231 15.10 -12.21 4.74
N ALA A 232 16.24 -12.85 4.47
CA ALA A 232 16.34 -13.86 3.43
C ALA A 232 15.61 -15.14 3.86
N VAL A 233 14.80 -15.74 2.99
CA VAL A 233 14.10 -17.00 3.28
C VAL A 233 14.85 -18.14 2.62
N LYS A 234 15.28 -19.13 3.40
CA LYS A 234 16.03 -20.31 2.93
C LYS A 234 15.47 -21.60 3.50
N TYR A 235 15.57 -22.68 2.73
CA TYR A 235 15.28 -24.00 3.28
C TYR A 235 16.24 -24.36 4.41
N TRP A 236 15.74 -25.02 5.43
CA TRP A 236 16.53 -25.63 6.48
C TRP A 236 17.22 -26.89 5.93
N SER A 237 18.55 -26.90 5.93
CA SER A 237 19.36 -28.09 5.71
C SER A 237 20.44 -28.20 6.80
N LYS A 238 20.91 -29.42 7.09
CA LYS A 238 22.08 -29.60 7.98
C LYS A 238 23.26 -28.84 7.36
N GLY A 239 23.79 -27.84 8.07
CA GLY A 239 24.88 -26.97 7.59
C GLY A 239 24.44 -25.67 6.91
N GLY A 240 23.15 -25.31 6.86
CA GLY A 240 22.68 -23.98 6.43
C GLY A 240 22.72 -23.70 4.91
N GLY A 241 23.06 -24.69 4.09
CA GLY A 241 23.17 -24.58 2.62
C GLY A 241 21.86 -24.73 1.84
N GLY A 242 20.70 -24.63 2.47
CA GLY A 242 19.42 -24.81 1.77
C GLY A 242 19.14 -23.70 0.75
N GLY A 243 18.44 -24.06 -0.33
CA GLY A 243 18.11 -23.13 -1.42
C GLY A 243 17.34 -21.89 -0.95
N SER A 244 17.67 -20.74 -1.55
CA SER A 244 17.00 -19.45 -1.28
C SER A 244 15.66 -19.37 -2.01
N LEU A 245 14.64 -18.89 -1.30
CA LEU A 245 13.30 -18.67 -1.83
C LEU A 245 13.03 -17.19 -2.13
N GLY A 246 13.78 -16.27 -1.52
CA GLY A 246 13.59 -14.83 -1.68
C GLY A 246 13.74 -14.08 -0.35
N SER A 247 12.98 -13.01 -0.16
CA SER A 247 12.97 -12.22 1.07
C SER A 247 11.58 -11.77 1.52
N VAL A 248 11.43 -11.63 2.83
CA VAL A 248 10.19 -11.23 3.54
C VAL A 248 10.48 -10.08 4.50
N GLU A 249 9.49 -9.24 4.81
CA GLU A 249 9.66 -8.15 5.78
C GLU A 249 9.93 -8.69 7.19
N GLU A 250 10.90 -8.09 7.88
CA GLU A 250 11.27 -8.47 9.25
C GLU A 250 10.08 -8.37 10.21
N GLY A 251 9.27 -7.31 10.09
CA GLY A 251 8.10 -7.08 10.94
C GLY A 251 7.02 -8.15 10.82
N PHE A 252 6.92 -8.84 9.67
CA PHE A 252 6.03 -10.00 9.51
C PHE A 252 6.56 -11.21 10.29
N ILE A 253 7.86 -11.51 10.13
CA ILE A 253 8.49 -12.65 10.78
C ILE A 253 8.58 -12.49 12.30
N ALA A 254 8.78 -11.27 12.78
CA ALA A 254 8.83 -10.95 14.21
C ALA A 254 7.54 -11.33 14.98
N ARG A 255 6.41 -11.49 14.26
CA ARG A 255 5.12 -11.89 14.85
C ARG A 255 4.91 -13.41 14.88
N LEU A 256 5.77 -14.18 14.21
CA LEU A 256 5.68 -15.63 14.11
C LEU A 256 6.59 -16.31 15.14
N ARG A 257 6.18 -17.48 15.59
CA ARG A 257 6.95 -18.38 16.44
C ARG A 257 7.47 -19.57 15.63
N PRO A 258 8.60 -20.19 16.00
CA PRO A 258 9.00 -21.47 15.44
C PRO A 258 7.85 -22.49 15.49
N GLY A 259 7.56 -23.14 14.37
CA GLY A 259 6.40 -24.02 14.18
C GLY A 259 5.20 -23.35 13.48
N ASP A 260 5.13 -22.01 13.46
CA ASP A 260 4.10 -21.30 12.71
C ASP A 260 4.31 -21.46 11.20
N THR A 261 3.22 -21.44 10.45
CA THR A 261 3.25 -21.64 9.00
C THR A 261 2.78 -20.40 8.24
N PHE A 262 3.39 -20.14 7.09
CA PHE A 262 3.06 -19.01 6.22
C PHE A 262 3.19 -19.35 4.73
N LEU A 263 2.45 -18.62 3.89
CA LEU A 263 2.47 -18.76 2.44
C LEU A 263 3.57 -17.87 1.84
N PHE A 264 4.47 -18.46 1.06
CA PHE A 264 5.51 -17.73 0.33
C PHE A 264 6.06 -18.56 -0.83
N ALA A 265 6.34 -17.91 -1.96
CA ALA A 265 6.80 -18.53 -3.19
C ALA A 265 5.88 -19.67 -3.68
N GLY A 266 4.57 -19.48 -3.56
CA GLY A 266 3.53 -20.42 -3.94
C GLY A 266 3.49 -21.69 -3.09
N ARG A 267 4.01 -21.66 -1.87
CA ARG A 267 4.16 -22.82 -0.99
C ARG A 267 3.84 -22.48 0.45
N THR A 268 3.25 -23.41 1.18
CA THR A 268 3.15 -23.32 2.64
C THR A 268 4.47 -23.73 3.28
N LEU A 269 5.05 -22.84 4.06
CA LEU A 269 6.33 -22.98 4.73
C LEU A 269 6.12 -22.94 6.25
N GLU A 270 6.86 -23.76 6.99
CA GLU A 270 6.93 -23.72 8.44
C GLU A 270 8.21 -23.02 8.88
N LEU A 271 8.10 -22.07 9.81
CA LEU A 271 9.23 -21.38 10.41
C LEU A 271 10.00 -22.35 11.33
N VAL A 272 11.27 -22.61 11.01
CA VAL A 272 12.14 -23.43 11.87
C VAL A 272 12.88 -22.54 12.87
N ARG A 273 13.58 -21.51 12.38
CA ARG A 273 14.29 -20.52 13.20
C ARG A 273 14.65 -19.28 12.39
N VAL A 274 15.02 -18.22 13.08
CA VAL A 274 15.60 -17.00 12.48
C VAL A 274 17.02 -16.83 13.04
N GLU A 275 18.00 -16.69 12.15
CA GLU A 275 19.41 -16.52 12.53
C GLU A 275 20.15 -15.76 11.43
N ASN A 276 21.03 -14.83 11.80
CA ASN A 276 21.85 -14.05 10.86
C ASN A 276 21.06 -13.43 9.70
N MET A 277 19.98 -12.71 10.02
CA MET A 277 19.06 -12.11 9.04
C MET A 277 18.44 -13.10 8.04
N THR A 278 18.44 -14.39 8.37
CA THR A 278 17.92 -15.49 7.54
C THR A 278 16.80 -16.22 8.28
N VAL A 279 15.67 -16.37 7.60
CA VAL A 279 14.53 -17.19 8.00
C VAL A 279 14.72 -18.59 7.45
N TYR A 280 14.97 -19.55 8.32
CA TYR A 280 15.06 -20.95 7.95
C TYR A 280 13.68 -21.60 8.00
N VAL A 281 13.30 -22.25 6.91
CA VAL A 281 11.97 -22.85 6.75
C VAL A 281 12.02 -24.27 6.25
N ARG A 282 10.95 -25.04 6.49
CA ARG A 282 10.71 -26.33 5.83
C ARG A 282 9.35 -26.34 5.16
N ARG A 283 9.12 -27.26 4.22
CA ARG A 283 7.79 -27.42 3.61
C ARG A 283 6.80 -27.91 4.66
N ALA A 284 5.63 -27.28 4.71
CA ALA A 284 4.54 -27.69 5.58
C ALA A 284 3.41 -28.33 4.77
N THR A 285 2.68 -29.25 5.39
CA THR A 285 1.43 -29.83 4.84
C THR A 285 0.18 -29.16 5.40
N SER A 286 0.33 -28.15 6.27
CA SER A 286 -0.79 -27.39 6.83
C SER A 286 -1.51 -26.60 5.75
N ARG A 287 -2.86 -26.57 5.82
CA ARG A 287 -3.70 -25.69 4.99
C ARG A 287 -3.89 -24.29 5.60
N LYS A 288 -3.63 -24.12 6.90
CA LYS A 288 -3.71 -22.82 7.55
C LYS A 288 -2.33 -22.21 7.54
N ALA A 289 -2.17 -21.09 6.85
CA ALA A 289 -0.91 -20.38 6.72
C ALA A 289 -1.15 -18.88 6.84
N ALA A 290 -0.32 -18.18 7.62
CA ALA A 290 -0.29 -16.73 7.62
C ALA A 290 0.17 -16.22 6.26
N ILE A 291 -0.32 -15.06 5.83
CA ILE A 291 0.09 -14.45 4.57
C ILE A 291 0.89 -13.18 4.92
N PRO A 292 2.13 -13.05 4.44
CA PRO A 292 2.88 -11.84 4.67
C PRO A 292 2.14 -10.64 4.08
N ARG A 293 1.94 -9.60 4.91
CA ARG A 293 1.37 -8.33 4.48
C ARG A 293 2.51 -7.32 4.41
N TRP A 294 2.78 -6.84 3.20
CA TRP A 294 3.74 -5.77 2.95
C TRP A 294 3.02 -4.44 3.03
N ASN A 295 3.48 -3.53 3.89
CA ASN A 295 2.82 -2.25 4.10
C ASN A 295 2.96 -1.31 2.88
N GLY A 296 4.06 -1.40 2.13
CA GLY A 296 4.37 -0.52 0.99
C GLY A 296 3.59 -0.78 -0.31
N GLY A 297 2.44 -1.47 -0.26
CA GLY A 297 1.76 -1.99 -1.46
C GLY A 297 0.33 -1.51 -1.71
N ARG A 298 -0.27 -0.67 -0.85
CA ARG A 298 -1.65 -0.20 -1.05
C ARG A 298 -1.65 1.18 -1.69
N MET A 299 -1.81 1.21 -3.00
CA MET A 299 -1.92 2.46 -3.72
C MET A 299 -3.35 2.96 -3.68
N PRO A 300 -3.55 4.25 -3.36
CA PRO A 300 -4.89 4.83 -3.30
C PRO A 300 -5.48 4.95 -4.70
N LEU A 301 -6.79 5.09 -4.76
CA LEU A 301 -7.49 5.52 -5.97
C LEU A 301 -6.95 6.88 -6.45
N SER A 302 -6.62 6.98 -7.74
CA SER A 302 -6.20 8.25 -8.36
C SER A 302 -7.34 9.26 -8.49
N SER A 303 -7.02 10.53 -8.68
CA SER A 303 -8.01 11.60 -8.82
C SER A 303 -8.83 11.42 -10.09
N GLU A 304 -8.17 11.08 -11.19
CA GLU A 304 -8.76 10.90 -12.52
C GLU A 304 -9.75 9.75 -12.52
N LEU A 305 -9.39 8.62 -11.89
CA LEU A 305 -10.30 7.48 -11.75
C LEU A 305 -11.44 7.81 -10.79
N ALA A 306 -11.19 8.51 -9.69
CA ALA A 306 -12.21 8.91 -8.74
C ALA A 306 -13.25 9.86 -9.36
N ASP A 307 -12.80 10.85 -10.14
CA ASP A 307 -13.68 11.77 -10.86
C ASP A 307 -14.50 11.04 -11.93
N ALA A 308 -13.90 10.06 -12.63
CA ALA A 308 -14.63 9.20 -13.57
C ALA A 308 -15.68 8.32 -12.87
N VAL A 309 -15.40 7.84 -11.64
CA VAL A 309 -16.37 7.12 -10.81
C VAL A 309 -17.54 8.04 -10.41
N LEU A 310 -17.25 9.25 -9.94
CA LEU A 310 -18.28 10.23 -9.60
C LEU A 310 -19.18 10.56 -10.79
N ALA A 311 -18.61 10.69 -12.01
CA ALA A 311 -19.39 10.92 -13.22
C ALA A 311 -20.37 9.76 -13.53
N LYS A 312 -19.99 8.51 -13.25
CA LYS A 312 -20.88 7.34 -13.38
C LYS A 312 -22.00 7.36 -12.33
N LEU A 313 -21.71 7.79 -11.11
CA LEU A 313 -22.70 7.94 -10.05
C LEU A 313 -23.68 9.08 -10.33
N ASP A 314 -23.21 10.20 -10.88
CA ASP A 314 -24.06 11.31 -11.33
C ASP A 314 -25.03 10.87 -12.44
N ALA A 315 -24.57 10.04 -13.37
CA ALA A 315 -25.44 9.43 -14.38
C ALA A 315 -26.48 8.50 -13.74
N ALA A 316 -26.05 7.63 -12.82
CA ALA A 316 -26.96 6.72 -12.11
C ALA A 316 -28.01 7.47 -11.27
N ALA A 317 -27.66 8.62 -10.68
CA ALA A 317 -28.59 9.50 -9.97
C ALA A 317 -29.68 10.10 -10.89
N ARG A 318 -29.41 10.19 -12.20
CA ARG A 318 -30.40 10.54 -13.25
C ARG A 318 -31.09 9.31 -13.86
N ALA A 319 -30.94 8.14 -13.24
CA ALA A 319 -31.40 6.85 -13.73
C ALA A 319 -30.77 6.42 -15.08
N GLU A 320 -29.59 6.95 -15.41
CA GLU A 320 -28.82 6.58 -16.59
C GLU A 320 -27.75 5.55 -16.21
N TYR A 321 -27.83 4.34 -16.79
CA TYR A 321 -26.89 3.24 -16.51
C TYR A 321 -26.14 2.83 -17.79
N PRO A 322 -25.15 3.63 -18.24
CA PRO A 322 -24.48 3.40 -19.51
C PRO A 322 -23.53 2.19 -19.46
N GLY A 323 -23.75 1.23 -20.35
CA GLY A 323 -22.93 0.03 -20.51
C GLY A 323 -23.37 -1.14 -19.62
N PRO A 324 -22.93 -2.37 -19.93
CA PRO A 324 -23.35 -3.58 -19.23
C PRO A 324 -22.90 -3.59 -17.76
N GLU A 325 -21.74 -3.01 -17.43
CA GLU A 325 -21.24 -2.93 -16.05
C GLU A 325 -22.13 -2.07 -15.15
N MET A 326 -22.63 -0.95 -15.65
CA MET A 326 -23.54 -0.09 -14.89
C MET A 326 -24.94 -0.71 -14.76
N GLN A 327 -25.40 -1.44 -15.79
CA GLN A 327 -26.65 -2.21 -15.71
C GLN A 327 -26.56 -3.32 -14.66
N LEU A 328 -25.43 -4.03 -14.61
CA LEU A 328 -25.15 -5.04 -13.59
C LEU A 328 -25.18 -4.43 -12.17
N LEU A 329 -24.70 -3.20 -12.01
CA LEU A 329 -24.66 -2.50 -10.72
C LEU A 329 -25.96 -1.85 -10.29
N ARG A 330 -26.89 -1.63 -11.21
CA ARG A 330 -28.15 -0.95 -10.94
C ARG A 330 -28.85 -1.42 -9.66
N PRO A 331 -29.03 -2.74 -9.39
CA PRO A 331 -29.75 -3.17 -8.19
C PRO A 331 -29.08 -2.69 -6.88
N LEU A 332 -27.75 -2.69 -6.82
CA LEU A 332 -27.02 -2.19 -5.66
C LEU A 332 -27.16 -0.67 -5.50
N LEU A 333 -27.12 0.07 -6.61
CA LEU A 333 -27.27 1.53 -6.62
C LEU A 333 -28.71 1.95 -6.30
N ASP A 334 -29.70 1.18 -6.73
CA ASP A 334 -31.11 1.38 -6.38
C ASP A 334 -31.32 1.18 -4.86
N VAL A 335 -30.67 0.17 -4.24
CA VAL A 335 -30.68 -0.01 -2.77
C VAL A 335 -30.02 1.17 -2.06
N GLN A 336 -28.87 1.65 -2.55
CA GLN A 336 -28.20 2.82 -1.99
C GLN A 336 -29.09 4.07 -2.04
N GLN A 337 -29.78 4.31 -3.16
CA GLN A 337 -30.73 5.42 -3.30
C GLN A 337 -31.99 5.25 -2.43
N ALA A 338 -32.47 4.01 -2.25
CA ALA A 338 -33.64 3.76 -1.42
C ALA A 338 -33.37 3.99 0.07
N TRP A 339 -32.15 3.72 0.54
CA TRP A 339 -31.78 3.89 1.95
C TRP A 339 -31.14 5.24 2.26
N SER A 340 -30.60 5.92 1.24
CA SER A 340 -29.79 7.14 1.38
C SER A 340 -29.83 7.95 0.07
N ALA A 341 -28.67 8.28 -0.51
CA ALA A 341 -28.52 8.94 -1.80
C ALA A 341 -27.20 8.48 -2.46
N LEU A 342 -26.93 8.97 -3.68
CA LEU A 342 -25.64 8.78 -4.36
C LEU A 342 -24.78 10.05 -4.20
N PRO A 343 -23.47 9.92 -3.92
CA PRO A 343 -22.53 11.03 -4.04
C PRO A 343 -22.30 11.37 -5.51
N GLY A 344 -21.86 12.60 -5.77
CA GLY A 344 -21.71 13.12 -7.13
C GLY A 344 -20.61 14.16 -7.25
N ALA A 345 -20.38 14.67 -8.46
CA ALA A 345 -19.37 15.70 -8.68
C ALA A 345 -19.69 17.00 -7.92
N THR A 346 -20.98 17.32 -7.76
CA THR A 346 -21.51 18.53 -7.11
C THR A 346 -22.16 18.27 -5.75
N THR A 347 -22.30 17.01 -5.33
CA THR A 347 -22.96 16.63 -4.08
C THR A 347 -22.01 15.83 -3.20
N LEU A 348 -21.79 16.32 -1.97
CA LEU A 348 -21.07 15.59 -0.93
C LEU A 348 -22.09 14.81 -0.09
N LEU A 349 -22.08 13.49 -0.19
CA LEU A 349 -22.94 12.63 0.62
C LEU A 349 -22.33 12.42 2.01
N ALA A 350 -23.14 12.67 3.04
CA ALA A 350 -22.87 12.31 4.42
C ALA A 350 -23.99 11.40 4.94
N GLU A 351 -23.64 10.26 5.55
CA GLU A 351 -24.60 9.35 6.16
C GLU A 351 -24.37 9.28 7.66
N VAL A 352 -25.44 9.46 8.43
CA VAL A 352 -25.42 9.40 9.89
C VAL A 352 -26.15 8.15 10.36
N LEU A 353 -25.47 7.30 11.11
CA LEU A 353 -26.01 6.06 11.67
C LEU A 353 -25.81 6.04 13.18
N LYS A 354 -26.88 5.82 13.94
CA LYS A 354 -26.79 5.48 15.36
C LYS A 354 -26.73 3.96 15.52
N SER A 355 -25.69 3.46 16.17
CA SER A 355 -25.51 2.04 16.48
C SER A 355 -25.35 1.83 17.99
N ARG A 356 -25.09 0.57 18.40
CA ARG A 356 -24.73 0.26 19.79
C ARG A 356 -23.35 0.78 20.19
N GLU A 357 -22.48 1.03 19.22
CA GLU A 357 -21.11 1.52 19.44
C GLU A 357 -21.07 3.07 19.55
N GLY A 358 -22.15 3.74 19.17
CA GLY A 358 -22.26 5.20 19.20
C GLY A 358 -22.83 5.78 17.91
N TRP A 359 -22.33 6.94 17.52
CA TRP A 359 -22.76 7.72 16.37
C TRP A 359 -21.70 7.69 15.29
N HIS A 360 -22.09 7.19 14.13
CA HIS A 360 -21.25 7.08 12.95
C HIS A 360 -21.59 8.19 11.98
N LEU A 361 -20.56 8.87 11.47
CA LEU A 361 -20.61 9.69 10.28
C LEU A 361 -19.80 9.00 9.18
N PHE A 362 -20.45 8.66 8.08
CA PHE A 362 -19.79 8.25 6.84
C PHE A 362 -19.80 9.42 5.87
N LEU A 363 -18.64 9.75 5.31
CA LEU A 363 -18.48 10.83 4.33
C LEU A 363 -17.83 10.27 3.06
N TYR A 364 -18.32 10.68 1.88
CA TYR A 364 -17.87 10.14 0.60
C TYR A 364 -17.26 11.19 -0.35
N PRO A 365 -16.02 11.69 -0.09
CA PRO A 365 -15.36 12.66 -0.94
C PRO A 365 -14.90 12.12 -2.31
N PHE A 366 -14.58 10.81 -2.38
CA PHE A 366 -13.86 10.17 -3.50
C PHE A 366 -12.51 10.84 -3.80
N ALA A 367 -11.65 10.93 -2.78
CA ALA A 367 -10.31 11.51 -2.88
C ALA A 367 -9.18 10.47 -2.66
N GLY A 368 -9.51 9.18 -2.56
CA GLY A 368 -8.55 8.11 -2.32
C GLY A 368 -8.09 8.01 -0.86
N ARG A 369 -7.60 6.82 -0.50
CA ARG A 369 -7.35 6.45 0.92
C ARG A 369 -6.45 7.41 1.70
N SER A 370 -5.34 7.86 1.11
CA SER A 370 -4.38 8.74 1.81
C SER A 370 -5.00 10.08 2.19
N VAL A 371 -5.75 10.68 1.25
CA VAL A 371 -6.47 11.93 1.49
C VAL A 371 -7.59 11.73 2.50
N HIS A 372 -8.33 10.63 2.42
CA HIS A 372 -9.38 10.32 3.40
C HIS A 372 -8.83 10.17 4.81
N LEU A 373 -7.62 9.62 4.98
CA LEU A 373 -6.98 9.54 6.30
C LEU A 373 -6.67 10.95 6.84
N GLY A 374 -6.01 11.79 6.03
CA GLY A 374 -5.71 13.17 6.40
C GLY A 374 -6.98 13.98 6.70
N LEU A 375 -7.99 13.84 5.85
CA LEU A 375 -9.29 14.49 6.03
C LEU A 375 -9.99 14.00 7.31
N ALA A 376 -10.06 12.69 7.56
CA ALA A 376 -10.70 12.15 8.75
C ALA A 376 -10.03 12.65 10.04
N SER A 377 -8.69 12.63 10.09
CA SER A 377 -7.94 13.17 11.22
C SER A 377 -8.19 14.66 11.42
N LEU A 378 -8.12 15.44 10.34
CA LEU A 378 -8.39 16.88 10.38
C LEU A 378 -9.80 17.18 10.90
N LEU A 379 -10.82 16.53 10.35
CA LEU A 379 -12.22 16.71 10.76
C LEU A 379 -12.42 16.29 12.22
N ALA A 380 -11.82 15.17 12.65
CA ALA A 380 -11.89 14.72 14.04
C ALA A 380 -11.28 15.74 15.01
N TRP A 381 -10.11 16.29 14.66
CA TRP A 381 -9.44 17.32 15.46
C TRP A 381 -10.26 18.61 15.52
N ARG A 382 -10.80 19.09 14.39
CA ARG A 382 -11.65 20.29 14.35
C ARG A 382 -12.94 20.11 15.15
N LEU A 383 -13.61 18.96 15.02
CA LEU A 383 -14.79 18.63 15.80
C LEU A 383 -14.50 18.57 17.31
N ALA A 384 -13.30 18.13 17.69
CA ALA A 384 -12.88 18.02 19.09
C ALA A 384 -12.55 19.37 19.76
N ARG A 385 -12.32 20.45 18.99
CA ARG A 385 -12.04 21.79 19.53
C ARG A 385 -13.24 22.40 20.25
N GLU A 386 -14.43 22.19 19.69
CA GLU A 386 -15.67 22.72 20.24
C GLU A 386 -16.23 21.84 21.36
N GLN A 387 -15.91 20.54 21.38
CA GLN A 387 -16.29 19.63 22.46
C GLN A 387 -15.29 18.47 22.56
N PRO A 388 -14.83 18.06 23.77
CA PRO A 388 -13.96 16.89 23.90
C PRO A 388 -14.64 15.62 23.35
N LEU A 389 -14.04 15.02 22.32
CA LEU A 389 -14.55 13.82 21.66
C LEU A 389 -13.48 12.76 21.51
N SER A 390 -13.86 11.52 21.80
CA SER A 390 -13.12 10.35 21.36
C SER A 390 -13.65 9.92 20.00
N VAL A 391 -12.81 9.94 18.97
CA VAL A 391 -13.20 9.60 17.60
C VAL A 391 -12.40 8.39 17.12
N SER A 392 -13.09 7.35 16.67
CA SER A 392 -12.49 6.24 15.92
C SER A 392 -12.62 6.51 14.43
N ILE A 393 -11.54 6.31 13.69
CA ILE A 393 -11.46 6.60 12.25
C ILE A 393 -11.33 5.31 11.46
N ALA A 394 -12.06 5.17 10.37
CA ALA A 394 -11.80 4.16 9.34
C ALA A 394 -11.90 4.79 7.94
N VAL A 395 -11.09 4.31 7.00
CA VAL A 395 -11.03 4.89 5.64
C VAL A 395 -10.91 3.81 4.57
N ASN A 396 -11.48 4.07 3.39
CA ASN A 396 -11.24 3.29 2.18
C ASN A 396 -10.97 4.22 0.99
N ASP A 397 -11.05 3.70 -0.23
CA ASP A 397 -10.78 4.49 -1.43
C ASP A 397 -11.89 5.49 -1.81
N TYR A 398 -13.10 5.32 -1.26
CA TYR A 398 -14.28 6.11 -1.61
C TYR A 398 -14.69 7.11 -0.53
N GLY A 399 -14.42 6.79 0.74
CA GLY A 399 -14.81 7.64 1.87
C GLY A 399 -14.10 7.33 3.19
N LEU A 400 -14.66 7.91 4.24
CA LEU A 400 -14.21 7.83 5.62
C LEU A 400 -15.38 7.63 6.59
N GLU A 401 -15.10 7.04 7.75
CA GLU A 401 -15.98 6.89 8.91
C GLU A 401 -15.37 7.63 10.09
N LEU A 402 -16.17 8.46 10.76
CA LEU A 402 -15.91 8.98 12.11
C LEU A 402 -16.93 8.35 13.07
N LEU A 403 -16.46 7.60 14.06
CA LEU A 403 -17.30 7.01 15.10
C LEU A 403 -17.05 7.69 16.46
N CYS A 404 -18.10 8.29 17.01
CA CYS A 404 -18.11 8.91 18.33
C CYS A 404 -18.95 8.07 19.30
N PRO A 405 -18.42 7.66 20.47
CA PRO A 405 -19.21 6.96 21.49
C PRO A 405 -20.33 7.83 22.08
N SER A 406 -20.09 9.14 22.22
CA SER A 406 -21.05 10.14 22.68
C SER A 406 -21.93 10.64 21.53
N GLU A 407 -23.08 11.20 21.88
CA GLU A 407 -23.98 11.84 20.93
C GLU A 407 -23.35 13.07 20.29
N VAL A 408 -23.45 13.13 18.96
CA VAL A 408 -22.96 14.23 18.14
C VAL A 408 -24.01 14.55 17.09
N ASP A 409 -24.49 15.78 17.10
CA ASP A 409 -25.36 16.29 16.03
C ASP A 409 -24.52 16.65 14.81
N PHE A 410 -24.22 15.64 13.99
CA PHE A 410 -23.46 15.85 12.75
C PHE A 410 -24.17 16.77 11.76
N ALA A 411 -25.51 16.86 11.81
CA ALA A 411 -26.24 17.74 10.90
C ALA A 411 -25.97 19.22 11.21
N ALA A 412 -25.88 19.58 12.50
CA ALA A 412 -25.49 20.93 12.92
C ALA A 412 -23.98 21.20 12.76
N ARG A 413 -23.14 20.15 12.88
CA ARG A 413 -21.67 20.29 12.98
C ARG A 413 -20.92 20.20 11.66
N LEU A 414 -21.52 19.61 10.62
CA LEU A 414 -20.93 19.58 9.28
C LEU A 414 -21.16 20.89 8.54
N THR A 415 -20.48 21.95 9.01
CA THR A 415 -20.52 23.28 8.39
C THR A 415 -19.44 23.43 7.33
N PRO A 416 -19.58 24.37 6.38
CA PRO A 416 -18.53 24.68 5.40
C PRO A 416 -17.18 25.04 6.04
N GLU A 417 -17.21 25.63 7.24
CA GLU A 417 -16.03 25.99 8.04
C GLU A 417 -15.19 24.77 8.40
N LEU A 418 -15.82 23.62 8.64
CA LEU A 418 -15.12 22.38 8.94
C LEU A 418 -14.22 21.94 7.77
N PHE A 419 -14.55 22.36 6.55
CA PHE A 419 -13.79 22.14 5.33
C PHE A 419 -12.87 23.31 4.95
N SER A 420 -12.69 24.32 5.81
CA SER A 420 -11.84 25.48 5.52
C SER A 420 -10.39 25.08 5.24
N THR A 421 -9.76 25.74 4.28
CA THR A 421 -8.32 25.65 4.05
C THR A 421 -7.52 26.65 4.88
N ASP A 422 -8.20 27.50 5.65
CA ASP A 422 -7.56 28.40 6.60
C ASP A 422 -6.88 27.58 7.69
N ASP A 423 -5.65 27.98 8.06
CA ASP A 423 -4.80 27.29 9.04
C ASP A 423 -4.63 25.77 8.80
N LEU A 424 -4.75 25.32 7.55
CA LEU A 424 -4.73 23.89 7.20
C LEU A 424 -3.47 23.16 7.69
N LEU A 425 -2.29 23.75 7.49
CA LEU A 425 -1.01 23.12 7.85
C LEU A 425 -0.89 22.92 9.37
N PRO A 426 -1.07 23.96 10.22
CA PRO A 426 -1.14 23.78 11.67
C PRO A 426 -2.14 22.71 12.11
N ASP A 427 -3.36 22.76 11.58
CA ASP A 427 -4.43 21.83 11.95
C ASP A 427 -4.08 20.37 11.58
N VAL A 428 -3.54 20.13 10.38
CA VAL A 428 -3.11 18.80 9.93
C VAL A 428 -1.99 18.26 10.84
N LEU A 429 -1.00 19.09 11.13
CA LEU A 429 0.12 18.71 12.01
C LEU A 429 -0.34 18.42 13.45
N ALA A 430 -1.37 19.11 13.94
CA ALA A 430 -1.95 18.87 15.26
C ALA A 430 -2.90 17.66 15.30
N SER A 431 -3.61 17.39 14.20
CA SER A 431 -4.58 16.30 14.09
C SER A 431 -3.93 14.91 14.00
N LEU A 432 -2.67 14.87 13.58
CA LEU A 432 -1.87 13.66 13.43
C LEU A 432 -0.74 13.69 14.46
N ASN A 433 -0.22 12.52 14.84
CA ASN A 433 1.05 12.49 15.58
C ASN A 433 2.21 12.81 14.61
N ALA A 434 2.23 14.05 14.10
CA ALA A 434 3.13 14.50 13.04
C ALA A 434 4.60 14.38 13.46
N GLY A 435 4.90 14.53 14.75
CA GLY A 435 6.22 14.27 15.31
C GLY A 435 6.69 12.84 15.05
N GLU A 436 5.86 11.83 15.33
CA GLU A 436 6.22 10.42 15.07
C GLU A 436 6.30 10.09 13.57
N LEU A 437 5.43 10.67 12.73
CA LEU A 437 5.50 10.49 11.28
C LEU A 437 6.76 11.13 10.68
N ALA A 438 7.09 12.35 11.10
CA ALA A 438 8.29 13.06 10.67
C ALA A 438 9.54 12.33 11.15
N ARG A 439 9.56 11.86 12.40
CA ARG A 439 10.64 11.03 12.94
C ARG A 439 10.82 9.75 12.12
N ARG A 440 9.73 9.11 11.69
CA ARG A 440 9.78 7.92 10.82
C ARG A 440 10.35 8.26 9.43
N ARG A 441 9.88 9.32 8.77
CA ARG A 441 10.38 9.76 7.45
C ARG A 441 11.83 10.20 7.51
N PHE A 442 12.21 10.90 8.58
CA PHE A 442 13.58 11.31 8.82
C PHE A 442 14.56 10.14 8.84
N ARG A 443 14.15 8.91 9.22
CA ARG A 443 15.04 7.74 9.16
C ARG A 443 15.47 7.41 7.73
N GLU A 444 14.59 7.62 6.77
CA GLU A 444 14.89 7.39 5.36
C GLU A 444 15.80 8.49 4.83
N ILE A 445 15.45 9.75 5.11
CA ILE A 445 16.24 10.95 4.79
C ILE A 445 17.64 10.84 5.39
N ALA A 446 17.79 10.46 6.66
CA ALA A 446 19.08 10.31 7.32
C ALA A 446 19.95 9.21 6.69
N ARG A 447 19.33 8.17 6.12
CA ARG A 447 20.06 7.14 5.38
C ARG A 447 20.54 7.65 4.03
N ILE A 448 19.67 8.31 3.26
CA ILE A 448 20.00 8.89 1.94
C ILE A 448 21.05 9.99 2.10
N ALA A 449 20.84 10.89 3.06
CA ALA A 449 21.74 11.98 3.39
C ALA A 449 23.09 11.51 3.97
N GLY A 450 23.32 10.21 4.17
CA GLY A 450 24.60 9.64 4.59
C GLY A 450 24.92 9.76 6.09
N LEU A 451 23.96 10.16 6.93
CA LEU A 451 24.13 10.22 8.39
C LEU A 451 24.20 8.80 8.99
N VAL A 452 23.39 7.89 8.48
CA VAL A 452 23.24 6.53 9.02
C VAL A 452 23.89 5.51 8.10
N PHE A 453 24.88 4.78 8.61
CA PHE A 453 25.57 3.72 7.88
C PHE A 453 25.02 2.32 8.21
N SER A 454 24.62 1.57 7.19
CA SER A 454 24.03 0.22 7.28
C SER A 454 25.01 -0.89 7.66
N GLY A 455 26.32 -0.61 7.69
CA GLY A 455 27.36 -1.60 7.98
C GLY A 455 28.05 -2.12 6.71
N TYR A 456 29.13 -2.86 6.93
CA TYR A 456 29.94 -3.44 5.83
C TYR A 456 29.43 -4.83 5.46
N PRO A 457 29.75 -5.34 4.25
CA PRO A 457 29.51 -6.75 3.91
C PRO A 457 30.12 -7.67 4.97
N GLY A 458 29.31 -8.61 5.50
CA GLY A 458 29.70 -9.51 6.59
C GLY A 458 29.56 -8.93 8.01
N ALA A 459 29.34 -7.62 8.15
CA ALA A 459 29.07 -6.95 9.42
C ALA A 459 27.95 -5.89 9.28
N PRO A 460 26.73 -6.30 8.91
CA PRO A 460 25.59 -5.39 8.82
C PRO A 460 25.15 -4.93 10.21
N LYS A 461 24.71 -3.68 10.32
CA LYS A 461 24.01 -3.22 11.52
C LYS A 461 22.58 -3.74 11.51
N SER A 462 22.03 -4.04 12.69
CA SER A 462 20.64 -4.47 12.79
C SER A 462 19.68 -3.31 12.51
N ALA A 463 18.46 -3.62 12.06
CA ALA A 463 17.42 -2.61 11.85
C ALA A 463 17.16 -1.78 13.11
N ARG A 464 17.17 -2.42 14.29
CA ARG A 464 17.02 -1.75 15.59
C ARG A 464 18.14 -0.75 15.86
N GLN A 465 19.39 -1.09 15.55
CA GLN A 465 20.52 -0.16 15.70
C GLN A 465 20.38 1.03 14.75
N LEU A 466 20.01 0.79 13.48
CA LEU A 466 19.80 1.85 12.50
C LEU A 466 18.65 2.79 12.89
N GLN A 467 17.56 2.23 13.43
CA GLN A 467 16.44 2.99 13.97
C GLN A 467 16.87 3.86 15.15
N ALA A 468 17.63 3.31 16.10
CA ALA A 468 18.13 4.07 17.25
C ALA A 468 19.06 5.22 16.83
N SER A 469 19.97 4.98 15.89
CA SER A 469 20.85 6.05 15.37
C SER A 469 20.06 7.16 14.67
N SER A 470 19.08 6.80 13.83
CA SER A 470 18.26 7.78 13.11
C SER A 470 17.42 8.62 14.08
N ALA A 471 16.84 7.99 15.10
CA ALA A 471 16.08 8.66 16.15
C ALA A 471 16.95 9.63 16.93
N LEU A 472 18.19 9.25 17.28
CA LEU A 472 19.13 10.13 17.96
C LEU A 472 19.45 11.39 17.14
N PHE A 473 19.69 11.26 15.83
CA PHE A 473 19.92 12.44 14.98
C PHE A 473 18.70 13.35 14.91
N PHE A 474 17.50 12.77 14.79
CA PHE A 474 16.26 13.54 14.81
C PHE A 474 16.13 14.34 16.10
N ASP A 475 16.38 13.70 17.25
CA ASP A 475 16.28 14.31 18.57
C ASP A 475 17.36 15.40 18.75
N VAL A 476 18.60 15.15 18.31
CA VAL A 476 19.71 16.11 18.35
C VAL A 476 19.42 17.34 17.49
N PHE A 477 18.98 17.17 16.24
CA PHE A 477 18.65 18.31 15.39
C PHE A 477 17.43 19.05 15.94
N SER A 478 16.40 18.34 16.40
CA SER A 478 15.20 18.99 16.94
C SER A 478 15.51 19.86 18.16
N GLN A 479 16.49 19.44 18.99
CA GLN A 479 16.86 20.16 20.21
C GLN A 479 17.95 21.23 19.98
N TYR A 480 18.93 20.98 19.11
CA TYR A 480 20.15 21.79 18.99
C TYR A 480 20.36 22.45 17.63
N ASP A 481 19.60 22.07 16.59
CA ASP A 481 19.63 22.68 15.24
C ASP A 481 18.23 22.61 14.61
N PRO A 482 17.22 23.30 15.19
CA PRO A 482 15.84 23.22 14.73
C PRO A 482 15.63 23.79 13.32
N GLY A 483 16.58 24.60 12.83
CA GLY A 483 16.63 25.11 11.46
C GLY A 483 17.25 24.13 10.46
N ASN A 484 17.58 22.90 10.85
CA ASN A 484 18.17 21.91 9.96
C ASN A 484 17.21 21.55 8.81
N LEU A 485 17.65 21.76 7.57
CA LEU A 485 16.78 21.57 6.41
C LEU A 485 16.37 20.10 6.17
N LEU A 486 17.06 19.11 6.75
CA LEU A 486 16.59 17.71 6.71
C LEU A 486 15.37 17.46 7.61
N LEU A 487 15.22 18.24 8.69
CA LEU A 487 14.00 18.18 9.51
C LEU A 487 12.82 18.79 8.77
N SER A 488 13.03 19.95 8.15
CA SER A 488 12.02 20.60 7.29
C SER A 488 11.61 19.66 6.14
N GLN A 489 12.59 19.06 5.44
CA GLN A 489 12.32 18.07 4.41
C GLN A 489 11.51 16.88 4.95
N ALA A 490 11.85 16.35 6.14
CA ALA A 490 11.09 15.25 6.74
C ALA A 490 9.62 15.61 7.00
N GLN A 491 9.35 16.83 7.48
CA GLN A 491 7.98 17.30 7.71
C GLN A 491 7.24 17.51 6.38
N GLU A 492 7.87 18.16 5.41
CA GLU A 492 7.29 18.40 4.08
C GLU A 492 7.01 17.09 3.33
N GLU A 493 7.89 16.09 3.44
CA GLU A 493 7.68 14.78 2.83
C GLU A 493 6.55 13.98 3.50
N VAL A 494 6.37 14.07 4.82
CA VAL A 494 5.17 13.50 5.47
C VAL A 494 3.92 14.13 4.88
N LEU A 495 3.87 15.46 4.84
CA LEU A 495 2.72 16.20 4.33
C LEU A 495 2.45 15.87 2.86
N ARG A 496 3.49 15.77 2.04
CA ARG A 496 3.35 15.53 0.59
C ARG A 496 3.11 14.06 0.24
N GLN A 497 3.87 13.13 0.82
CA GLN A 497 3.88 11.72 0.38
C GLN A 497 2.90 10.84 1.15
N GLU A 498 2.74 11.06 2.46
CA GLU A 498 1.81 10.25 3.27
C GLU A 498 0.39 10.80 3.24
N LEU A 499 0.26 12.12 3.29
CA LEU A 499 -1.02 12.80 3.46
C LEU A 499 -1.54 13.45 2.19
N ASP A 500 -0.69 13.56 1.16
CA ASP A 500 -1.01 14.22 -0.10
C ASP A 500 -1.66 15.60 0.14
N VAL A 501 -1.00 16.45 0.93
CA VAL A 501 -1.57 17.71 1.46
C VAL A 501 -2.09 18.62 0.35
N GLN A 502 -1.46 18.60 -0.83
CA GLN A 502 -1.93 19.35 -2.00
C GLN A 502 -3.26 18.81 -2.50
N ARG A 503 -3.40 17.48 -2.62
CA ARG A 503 -4.67 16.85 -2.98
C ARG A 503 -5.71 16.99 -1.87
N LEU A 504 -5.31 16.99 -0.60
CA LEU A 504 -6.21 17.28 0.53
C LEU A 504 -6.74 18.71 0.45
N GLN A 505 -5.88 19.71 0.23
CA GLN A 505 -6.27 21.10 0.06
C GLN A 505 -7.24 21.27 -1.11
N HIS A 506 -6.91 20.71 -2.28
CA HIS A 506 -7.80 20.73 -3.44
C HIS A 506 -9.12 19.99 -3.16
N THR A 507 -9.09 18.89 -2.41
CA THR A 507 -10.30 18.17 -1.99
C THR A 507 -11.16 19.06 -1.08
N LEU A 508 -10.59 19.71 -0.06
CA LEU A 508 -11.30 20.62 0.83
C LEU A 508 -11.97 21.77 0.05
N GLN A 509 -11.24 22.41 -0.87
CA GLN A 509 -11.79 23.45 -1.76
C GLN A 509 -12.98 22.94 -2.58
N ARG A 510 -12.87 21.72 -3.14
CA ARG A 510 -13.98 21.08 -3.83
C ARG A 510 -15.16 20.84 -2.89
N LEU A 511 -14.91 20.30 -1.70
CA LEU A 511 -15.96 19.98 -0.73
C LEU A 511 -16.72 21.24 -0.28
N GLN A 512 -16.04 22.37 -0.10
CA GLN A 512 -16.68 23.66 0.22
C GLN A 512 -17.65 24.14 -0.87
N SER A 513 -17.37 23.83 -2.14
CA SER A 513 -18.24 24.20 -3.26
C SER A 513 -19.40 23.22 -3.50
N ARG A 514 -19.36 22.03 -2.88
CA ARG A 514 -20.37 20.99 -3.09
C ARG A 514 -21.58 21.23 -2.19
N ARG A 515 -22.76 20.85 -2.70
CA ARG A 515 -23.97 20.75 -1.88
C ARG A 515 -23.79 19.56 -0.93
N LEU A 516 -23.81 19.83 0.37
CA LEU A 516 -23.82 18.78 1.39
C LEU A 516 -25.20 18.14 1.45
N ASP A 517 -25.25 16.81 1.37
CA ASP A 517 -26.48 16.01 1.46
C ASP A 517 -26.34 15.04 2.63
N ILE A 518 -27.00 15.36 3.75
CA ILE A 518 -26.92 14.58 5.00
C ILE A 518 -28.13 13.65 5.08
N ARG A 519 -27.88 12.34 5.24
CA ARG A 519 -28.90 11.30 5.34
C ARG A 519 -28.78 10.55 6.66
N THR A 520 -29.82 10.61 7.49
CA THR A 520 -29.92 9.72 8.66
C THR A 520 -30.39 8.35 8.21
N VAL A 521 -29.54 7.34 8.38
CA VAL A 521 -29.79 5.97 7.92
C VAL A 521 -30.05 5.03 9.11
N LYS A 522 -30.87 4.01 8.89
CA LYS A 522 -31.24 3.03 9.94
C LYS A 522 -30.29 1.83 10.02
N ARG A 523 -29.41 1.68 9.02
CA ARG A 523 -28.51 0.53 8.85
C ARG A 523 -27.34 0.92 7.97
N ALA A 524 -26.32 0.06 7.91
CA ALA A 524 -25.22 0.23 6.98
C ALA A 524 -25.73 0.16 5.53
N THR A 525 -25.47 1.20 4.75
CA THR A 525 -25.77 1.27 3.32
C THR A 525 -24.75 0.48 2.50
N PRO A 526 -25.02 0.17 1.22
CA PRO A 526 -24.02 -0.38 0.31
C PRO A 526 -22.67 0.35 0.34
N PHE A 527 -22.66 1.68 0.54
CA PHE A 527 -21.43 2.47 0.61
C PHE A 527 -20.82 2.52 2.02
N ALA A 528 -21.64 2.52 3.09
CA ALA A 528 -21.15 2.54 4.47
C ALA A 528 -20.59 1.18 4.90
N PHE A 529 -21.15 0.08 4.37
CA PHE A 529 -20.78 -1.27 4.78
C PHE A 529 -19.28 -1.58 4.59
N PRO A 530 -18.65 -1.28 3.44
CA PRO A 530 -17.19 -1.44 3.28
C PRO A 530 -16.36 -0.63 4.30
N LEU A 531 -16.81 0.56 4.73
CA LEU A 531 -16.11 1.34 5.76
C LEU A 531 -16.17 0.67 7.13
N LEU A 532 -17.35 0.18 7.52
CA LEU A 532 -17.51 -0.63 8.74
C LEU A 532 -16.60 -1.87 8.74
N VAL A 533 -16.47 -2.53 7.58
CA VAL A 533 -15.58 -3.69 7.45
C VAL A 533 -14.12 -3.31 7.65
N GLU A 534 -13.67 -2.15 7.16
CA GLU A 534 -12.32 -1.64 7.42
C GLU A 534 -12.10 -1.41 8.91
N ARG A 535 -13.05 -0.79 9.62
CA ARG A 535 -12.97 -0.61 11.07
C ARG A 535 -12.87 -1.93 11.83
N PHE A 536 -13.66 -2.94 11.46
CA PHE A 536 -13.60 -4.25 12.11
C PHE A 536 -12.27 -4.98 11.90
N ARG A 537 -11.57 -4.73 10.78
CA ARG A 537 -10.23 -5.28 10.54
C ARG A 537 -9.18 -4.72 11.51
N GLU A 538 -9.39 -3.52 12.02
CA GLU A 538 -8.49 -2.84 12.96
C GLU A 538 -8.83 -3.18 14.42
N SER A 539 -10.07 -3.61 14.70
CA SER A 539 -10.49 -4.08 16.02
C SER A 539 -9.98 -5.49 16.33
N LEU A 540 -9.57 -5.73 17.58
CA LEU A 540 -9.27 -7.07 18.09
C LEU A 540 -10.56 -7.79 18.48
N SER A 541 -10.83 -8.94 17.85
CA SER A 541 -11.99 -9.78 18.16
C SER A 541 -11.62 -11.27 18.16
N SER A 542 -12.30 -12.05 19.00
CA SER A 542 -12.21 -13.52 19.02
C SER A 542 -13.07 -14.18 17.93
N GLU A 543 -14.05 -13.46 17.37
CA GLU A 543 -14.84 -13.91 16.23
C GLU A 543 -14.05 -13.76 14.92
N LYS A 544 -14.20 -14.71 14.00
CA LYS A 544 -13.66 -14.54 12.65
C LYS A 544 -14.44 -13.44 11.92
N LEU A 545 -13.71 -12.43 11.45
CA LEU A 545 -14.27 -11.34 10.66
C LEU A 545 -15.16 -11.82 9.49
N ALA A 546 -14.76 -12.89 8.79
CA ALA A 546 -15.53 -13.43 7.67
C ALA A 546 -16.93 -13.92 8.09
N ASP A 547 -17.05 -14.55 9.26
CA ASP A 547 -18.32 -15.06 9.77
C ASP A 547 -19.22 -13.87 10.20
N ARG A 548 -18.63 -12.85 10.82
CA ARG A 548 -19.33 -11.59 11.15
C ARG A 548 -19.86 -10.89 9.91
N ILE A 549 -19.03 -10.75 8.86
CA ILE A 549 -19.41 -10.14 7.58
C ILE A 549 -20.60 -10.88 6.96
N ARG A 550 -20.55 -12.23 6.89
CA ARG A 550 -21.66 -13.01 6.30
C ARG A 550 -22.98 -12.78 7.02
N ARG A 551 -22.99 -12.75 8.35
CA ARG A 551 -24.21 -12.47 9.13
C ARG A 551 -24.77 -11.09 8.81
N MET A 552 -23.92 -10.07 8.81
CA MET A 552 -24.35 -8.70 8.48
C MET A 552 -24.87 -8.59 7.05
N VAL A 553 -24.22 -9.22 6.07
CA VAL A 553 -24.67 -9.22 4.67
C VAL A 553 -26.04 -9.86 4.55
N ALA A 554 -26.26 -11.02 5.19
CA ALA A 554 -27.57 -11.69 5.17
C ALA A 554 -28.69 -10.80 5.75
N ASP A 555 -28.42 -10.12 6.88
CA ASP A 555 -29.37 -9.18 7.49
C ASP A 555 -29.68 -7.99 6.55
N LEU A 556 -28.66 -7.47 5.85
CA LEU A 556 -28.82 -6.37 4.90
C LEU A 556 -29.55 -6.79 3.63
N GLU A 557 -29.28 -7.97 3.09
CA GLU A 557 -29.97 -8.56 1.94
C GLU A 557 -31.45 -8.77 2.24
N GLN A 558 -31.77 -9.32 3.42
CA GLN A 558 -33.15 -9.44 3.86
C GLN A 558 -33.85 -8.08 3.94
N ALA A 559 -33.14 -7.06 4.43
CA ALA A 559 -33.66 -5.71 4.57
C ALA A 559 -33.79 -4.95 3.22
N ALA A 560 -33.07 -5.38 2.18
CA ALA A 560 -33.12 -4.82 0.83
C ALA A 560 -34.29 -5.37 0.01
N GLY A 561 -34.86 -6.50 0.40
CA GLY A 561 -35.97 -7.14 -0.30
C GLY A 561 -35.54 -7.79 -1.62
N PRO A 562 -36.49 -8.14 -2.53
CA PRO A 562 -36.19 -8.86 -3.78
C PRO A 562 -35.39 -8.05 -4.83
N GLY A 563 -34.74 -6.96 -4.46
CA GLY A 563 -33.87 -6.13 -5.31
C GLY A 563 -32.40 -6.55 -5.36
N GLY A 564 -32.04 -7.72 -4.80
CA GLY A 564 -30.69 -8.29 -4.97
C GLY A 564 -30.50 -8.92 -6.35
N TYR A 565 -29.27 -8.92 -6.87
CA TYR A 565 -28.92 -9.66 -8.09
C TYR A 565 -29.18 -11.16 -7.87
N GLN A 566 -30.25 -11.68 -8.48
CA GLN A 566 -30.62 -13.10 -8.47
C GLN A 566 -30.35 -13.70 -9.86
N ASP A 567 -29.08 -13.84 -10.24
CA ASP A 567 -28.73 -14.65 -11.41
C ASP A 567 -28.25 -16.04 -10.96
N PRO A 568 -29.03 -17.10 -11.21
CA PRO A 568 -28.64 -18.47 -10.91
C PRO A 568 -27.34 -18.90 -11.62
N ALA A 569 -26.97 -18.27 -12.74
CA ALA A 569 -25.76 -18.61 -13.50
C ALA A 569 -24.45 -18.15 -12.83
N PHE A 570 -24.54 -17.22 -11.86
CA PHE A 570 -23.41 -16.67 -11.12
C PHE A 570 -23.51 -16.91 -9.61
N ALA A 571 -24.38 -17.82 -9.17
CA ALA A 571 -24.35 -18.31 -7.81
C ALA A 571 -22.94 -18.84 -7.52
N ILE A 572 -22.20 -18.16 -6.64
CA ILE A 572 -20.98 -18.69 -6.07
C ILE A 572 -21.42 -19.96 -5.37
N ASP A 573 -20.99 -21.12 -5.87
CA ASP A 573 -21.24 -22.41 -5.23
C ASP A 573 -20.91 -22.23 -3.75
N ASP A 574 -21.94 -22.33 -2.92
CA ASP A 574 -21.81 -22.30 -1.47
C ASP A 574 -20.99 -23.56 -1.14
N GLU A 575 -19.65 -23.43 -1.09
CA GLU A 575 -18.73 -24.52 -0.78
C GLU A 575 -18.99 -24.97 0.66
N ARG A 576 -20.08 -25.71 0.86
CA ARG A 576 -20.11 -26.75 1.87
C ARG A 576 -19.10 -27.78 1.35
N PRO A 577 -17.99 -28.01 2.05
CA PRO A 577 -17.10 -29.10 1.67
C PRO A 577 -17.96 -30.37 1.58
N ALA A 578 -17.97 -31.00 0.40
CA ALA A 578 -18.71 -32.22 0.17
C ALA A 578 -18.48 -33.17 1.37
N PRO A 579 -19.53 -33.79 1.93
CA PRO A 579 -19.37 -34.69 3.06
C PRO A 579 -18.30 -35.72 2.69
N ARG A 580 -17.25 -35.78 3.51
CA ARG A 580 -16.07 -36.62 3.28
C ARG A 580 -16.55 -38.02 2.87
N LYS A 581 -16.19 -38.47 1.67
CA LYS A 581 -16.23 -39.90 1.35
C LYS A 581 -15.46 -40.62 2.46
N GLY A 582 -16.13 -41.52 3.16
CA GLY A 582 -15.53 -42.30 4.25
C GLY A 582 -14.21 -42.91 3.77
N ARG A 583 -13.18 -42.86 4.61
CA ARG A 583 -11.89 -43.49 4.31
C ARG A 583 -12.13 -44.96 3.94
N SER A 584 -11.64 -45.38 2.78
CA SER A 584 -11.55 -46.81 2.44
C SER A 584 -10.81 -47.54 3.57
N PRO A 585 -11.27 -48.73 3.99
CA PRO A 585 -10.62 -49.46 5.07
C PRO A 585 -9.15 -49.71 4.75
N ARG A 586 -8.26 -49.45 5.71
CA ARG A 586 -6.84 -49.84 5.57
C ARG A 586 -6.77 -51.36 5.62
N GLN A 587 -6.25 -51.98 4.56
CA GLN A 587 -5.91 -53.41 4.53
C GLN A 587 -4.83 -53.73 5.56
N GLY A 588 -4.95 -54.88 6.21
CA GLY A 588 -3.86 -55.48 6.99
C GLY A 588 -2.71 -55.95 6.10
N LYS A 589 -1.59 -56.38 6.70
CA LYS A 589 -0.43 -56.94 5.96
C LYS A 589 -0.75 -58.28 5.24
N ASP A 590 -1.93 -58.79 5.50
CA ASP A 590 -2.56 -60.04 5.11
C ASP A 590 -3.73 -59.82 4.12
N GLY A 591 -3.93 -58.59 3.62
CA GLY A 591 -4.88 -58.28 2.55
C GLY A 591 -6.36 -58.21 2.96
N LEU A 592 -6.70 -58.60 4.19
CA LEU A 592 -8.07 -58.53 4.73
C LEU A 592 -8.37 -57.17 5.41
N PRO A 593 -9.63 -56.69 5.39
CA PRO A 593 -10.03 -55.44 6.02
C PRO A 593 -9.99 -55.53 7.56
N ARG A 594 -9.34 -54.55 8.19
CA ARG A 594 -9.18 -54.49 9.65
C ARG A 594 -10.50 -54.09 10.33
N PRO A 595 -11.03 -54.84 11.31
CA PRO A 595 -12.24 -54.44 12.04
C PRO A 595 -11.98 -53.19 12.91
N PRO A 596 -12.99 -52.32 13.10
CA PRO A 596 -12.84 -51.06 13.81
C PRO A 596 -12.55 -51.29 15.31
N ALA A 597 -11.57 -50.56 15.85
CA ALA A 597 -11.19 -50.66 17.27
C ALA A 597 -12.34 -50.20 18.19
N GLN A 598 -12.80 -51.08 19.07
CA GLN A 598 -13.77 -50.73 20.11
C GLN A 598 -13.13 -49.78 21.13
N ARG A 599 -13.74 -48.61 21.34
CA ARG A 599 -13.33 -47.67 22.40
C ARG A 599 -13.72 -48.23 23.77
N PRO A 600 -12.86 -48.13 24.80
CA PRO A 600 -13.21 -48.56 26.15
C PRO A 600 -14.31 -47.67 26.74
N LYS A 601 -15.34 -48.31 27.33
CA LYS A 601 -16.41 -47.63 28.08
C LYS A 601 -15.80 -46.95 29.31
N LYS A 602 -15.96 -45.62 29.42
CA LYS A 602 -15.71 -44.90 30.68
C LYS A 602 -16.71 -45.40 31.74
N ARG A 603 -16.21 -45.87 32.88
CA ARG A 603 -17.00 -46.10 34.09
C ARG A 603 -17.46 -44.75 34.67
N ARG A 604 -18.64 -44.77 35.30
CA ARG A 604 -19.40 -43.63 35.83
C ARG A 604 -18.59 -42.76 36.78
#